data_AF-A0A0N1AS21-F1
#
_entry.id   AF-A0A0N1AS21-F1
#
_cell.length_a   1.000
_cell.length_b   1.000
_cell.length_c   1.000
_cell.angle_alpha   90.00
_cell.angle_beta   90.00
_cell.angle_gamma   90.00
#
_symmetry.space_group_name_H-M   'P 1'
#
loop_
_entity.id
_entity.type
_entity.pdbx_description
1 polymer ?
#
loop_
_entity_poly.entity_id
_entity_poly.type
_entity_poly.pdbx_seq_one_letter_code
_entity_poly.pdbx_strand_id
1 'polypeptide(L)'
;MPIADANPVYPANLTVTVGANQLVAIGGDSSSAVQRNASSTVQSNQVLQVGKDLQVTVGKNVVLRAGDSISIVCGAASLTLKKDGSIVIKGKDITLDASGKLNAKASGDTTIKGGKILNN
;
A
#
# COMPACT_ATOMS: atom_id res chain seq x y z
N MET A 1 37.96 23.52 -8.17
CA MET A 1 36.49 23.68 -8.23
C MET A 1 36.03 23.88 -6.78
N PRO A 2 35.27 24.93 -6.44
CA PRO A 2 34.75 25.06 -5.08
C PRO A 2 33.88 23.83 -4.76
N ILE A 3 34.13 23.21 -3.61
CA ILE A 3 33.26 22.17 -3.07
C ILE A 3 31.89 22.82 -2.83
N ALA A 4 30.83 22.23 -3.39
CA ALA A 4 29.48 22.62 -3.07
C ALA A 4 29.28 22.52 -1.55
N ASP A 5 28.56 23.48 -0.97
CA ASP A 5 28.18 23.41 0.44
C ASP A 5 27.54 22.04 0.72
N ALA A 6 28.08 21.32 1.70
CA ALA A 6 27.60 19.99 2.07
C ALA A 6 26.24 20.03 2.76
N ASN A 7 25.81 21.20 3.28
CA ASN A 7 24.57 21.38 4.02
C ASN A 7 23.82 22.64 3.58
N PRO A 8 23.40 22.73 2.30
CA PRO A 8 22.73 23.92 1.81
C PRO A 8 21.39 24.12 2.53
N VAL A 9 21.17 25.30 3.08
CA VAL A 9 19.91 25.70 3.72
C VAL A 9 19.17 26.69 2.83
N TYR A 10 17.91 26.38 2.52
CA TYR A 10 17.02 27.26 1.77
C TYR A 10 15.97 27.84 2.73
N PRO A 11 16.04 29.12 3.12
CA PRO A 11 15.18 29.71 4.16
C PRO A 11 13.73 29.94 3.71
N ALA A 12 13.44 29.79 2.42
CA ALA A 12 12.14 30.00 1.82
C ALA A 12 11.78 28.82 0.89
N ASN A 13 11.38 29.10 -0.34
CA ASN A 13 11.02 28.08 -1.32
C ASN A 13 12.23 27.52 -2.06
N LEU A 14 12.21 26.21 -2.31
CA LEU A 14 13.08 25.53 -3.27
C LEU A 14 12.21 24.96 -4.40
N THR A 15 12.58 25.23 -5.65
CA THR A 15 11.96 24.63 -6.83
C THR A 15 13.06 23.99 -7.66
N VAL A 16 12.89 22.71 -7.99
CA VAL A 16 13.82 21.95 -8.83
C VAL A 16 13.06 21.49 -10.06
N THR A 17 13.51 21.91 -11.23
CA THR A 17 12.98 21.45 -12.52
C THR A 17 14.05 20.63 -13.22
N VAL A 18 13.72 19.38 -13.54
CA VAL A 18 14.59 18.49 -14.28
C VAL A 18 13.95 18.26 -15.65
N GLY A 19 14.66 18.63 -16.73
CA GLY A 19 14.10 18.58 -18.09
C GLY A 19 13.98 17.18 -18.69
N ALA A 20 14.68 16.19 -18.13
CA ALA A 20 14.67 14.82 -18.65
C ALA A 20 14.65 13.78 -17.52
N ASN A 21 15.81 13.47 -16.94
CA ASN A 21 15.97 12.37 -15.99
C ASN A 21 16.62 12.84 -14.69
N GLN A 22 16.15 12.32 -13.56
CA GLN A 22 16.78 12.48 -12.26
C GLN A 22 17.14 11.10 -11.70
N LEU A 23 18.41 10.93 -11.31
CA LEU A 23 18.89 9.79 -10.54
C LEU A 23 19.38 10.29 -9.18
N VAL A 24 18.87 9.72 -8.10
CA VAL A 24 19.33 9.99 -6.73
C VAL A 24 19.88 8.68 -6.18
N ALA A 25 21.20 8.62 -6.02
CA ALA A 25 21.89 7.48 -5.42
C ALA A 25 22.45 7.90 -4.06
N ILE A 26 22.02 7.21 -3.00
CA ILE A 26 22.43 7.47 -1.62
C ILE A 26 23.12 6.20 -1.13
N GLY A 27 24.40 6.32 -0.75
CA GLY A 27 25.20 5.17 -0.28
C GLY A 27 24.97 4.80 1.19
N GLY A 28 24.38 5.70 1.96
CA GLY A 28 24.00 5.49 3.36
C GLY A 28 22.49 5.65 3.55
N ASP A 29 22.10 6.34 4.63
CA ASP A 29 20.70 6.52 4.99
C ASP A 29 20.06 7.73 4.31
N SER A 30 18.76 7.63 4.00
CA SER A 30 17.94 8.72 3.49
C SER A 30 16.79 9.00 4.46
N SER A 31 16.77 10.20 5.04
CA SER A 31 15.68 10.66 5.92
C SER A 31 15.02 11.89 5.32
N SER A 32 13.69 11.92 5.35
CA SER A 32 12.90 13.06 4.89
C SER A 32 11.82 13.37 5.92
N ALA A 33 11.82 14.60 6.43
CA ALA A 33 10.85 15.09 7.39
C ALA A 33 10.04 16.22 6.76
N VAL A 34 8.76 15.97 6.52
CA VAL A 34 7.82 16.97 6.01
C VAL A 34 6.86 17.35 7.13
N GLN A 35 6.92 18.59 7.60
CA GLN A 35 6.19 19.06 8.79
C GLN A 35 4.69 19.28 8.56
N ARG A 36 4.28 19.45 7.30
CA ARG A 36 2.90 19.71 6.92
C ARG A 36 2.43 18.62 5.95
N ASN A 37 2.36 18.95 4.67
CA ASN A 37 1.78 18.07 3.66
C ASN A 37 2.87 17.63 2.68
N ALA A 38 2.87 16.33 2.33
CA ALA A 38 3.61 15.78 1.21
C ALA A 38 2.62 15.31 0.14
N SER A 39 2.84 15.70 -1.11
CA SER A 39 2.09 15.20 -2.27
C SER A 39 3.06 14.70 -3.33
N SER A 40 2.70 13.60 -3.97
CA SER A 40 3.44 13.03 -5.10
C SER A 40 2.44 12.65 -6.18
N THR A 41 2.67 13.15 -7.39
CA THR A 41 1.86 12.83 -8.57
C THR A 41 2.78 12.20 -9.60
N VAL A 42 2.52 10.94 -9.92
CA VAL A 42 3.25 10.18 -10.94
C VAL A 42 2.28 9.89 -12.09
N GLN A 43 2.61 10.33 -13.30
CA GLN A 43 1.71 10.25 -14.46
C GLN A 43 1.64 8.87 -15.09
N SER A 44 2.68 8.06 -14.90
CA SER A 44 2.77 6.71 -15.44
C SER A 44 2.90 5.71 -14.29
N ASN A 45 4.05 5.06 -14.13
CA ASN A 45 4.22 3.98 -13.15
C ASN A 45 5.06 4.43 -11.94
N GLN A 46 4.67 3.97 -10.75
CA GLN A 46 5.49 4.04 -9.54
C GLN A 46 5.78 2.62 -9.05
N VAL A 47 7.06 2.31 -8.79
CA VAL A 47 7.52 1.02 -8.26
C VAL A 47 8.26 1.28 -6.96
N LEU A 48 7.92 0.53 -5.91
CA LEU A 48 8.61 0.53 -4.63
C LEU A 48 9.17 -0.87 -4.38
N GLN A 49 10.49 -0.96 -4.24
CA GLN A 49 11.17 -2.20 -3.86
C GLN A 49 11.90 -1.99 -2.54
N VAL A 50 11.66 -2.90 -1.59
CA VAL A 50 12.26 -2.87 -0.25
C VAL A 50 12.91 -4.22 -0.01
N GLY A 51 14.18 -4.24 0.38
CA GLY A 51 14.94 -5.48 0.54
C GLY A 51 14.68 -6.25 1.83
N LYS A 52 14.07 -5.59 2.83
CA LYS A 52 13.70 -6.17 4.13
C LYS A 52 12.24 -5.81 4.44
N ASP A 53 12.03 -4.90 5.39
CA ASP A 53 10.70 -4.59 5.91
C ASP A 53 10.18 -3.21 5.44
N LEU A 54 8.89 -3.16 5.09
CA LEU A 54 8.15 -1.91 4.87
C LEU A 54 7.16 -1.70 6.02
N GLN A 55 7.31 -0.60 6.76
CA GLN A 55 6.36 -0.18 7.79
C GLN A 55 5.62 1.09 7.34
N VAL A 56 4.29 1.09 7.47
CA VAL A 56 3.44 2.25 7.18
C VAL A 56 2.55 2.50 8.39
N THR A 57 2.74 3.64 9.04
CA THR A 57 1.94 4.07 10.20
C THR A 57 1.15 5.32 9.83
N VAL A 58 -0.17 5.27 9.98
CA VAL A 58 -1.07 6.38 9.64
C VAL A 58 -1.97 6.69 10.83
N GLY A 59 -1.97 7.96 11.27
CA GLY A 59 -2.69 8.36 12.48
C GLY A 59 -4.22 8.45 12.34
N LYS A 60 -4.75 8.45 11.11
CA LYS A 60 -6.20 8.53 10.86
C LYS A 60 -6.67 7.45 9.87
N ASN A 61 -6.55 7.70 8.55
CA ASN A 61 -7.15 6.85 7.53
C ASN A 61 -6.16 6.52 6.41
N VAL A 62 -6.20 5.27 5.93
CA VAL A 62 -5.58 4.84 4.67
C VAL A 62 -6.68 4.66 3.63
N VAL A 63 -6.52 5.27 2.46
CA VAL A 63 -7.48 5.12 1.35
C VAL A 63 -6.73 4.66 0.10
N LEU A 64 -7.06 3.47 -0.38
CA LEU A 64 -6.53 2.89 -1.62
C LEU A 64 -7.63 2.92 -2.68
N ARG A 65 -7.36 3.60 -3.80
CA ARG A 65 -8.25 3.63 -4.97
C ARG A 65 -7.50 3.12 -6.18
N ALA A 66 -8.08 2.14 -6.87
CA ALA A 66 -7.55 1.59 -8.10
C ALA A 66 -8.65 1.52 -9.15
N GLY A 67 -8.29 1.73 -10.43
CA GLY A 67 -9.24 1.67 -11.54
C GLY A 67 -9.68 0.25 -11.89
N ASP A 68 -8.76 -0.71 -11.80
CA ASP A 68 -9.01 -2.11 -12.19
C ASP A 68 -9.03 -3.09 -11.02
N SER A 69 -7.99 -3.08 -10.17
CA SER A 69 -7.90 -4.02 -9.05
C SER A 69 -6.92 -3.58 -7.96
N ILE A 70 -7.13 -4.10 -6.75
CA ILE A 70 -6.16 -4.06 -5.64
C ILE A 70 -5.84 -5.52 -5.28
N SER A 71 -4.56 -5.89 -5.25
CA SER A 71 -4.13 -7.23 -4.84
C SER A 71 -3.04 -7.16 -3.77
N ILE A 72 -3.20 -7.94 -2.70
CA ILE A 72 -2.23 -8.12 -1.63
C ILE A 72 -1.87 -9.60 -1.62
N VAL A 73 -0.60 -9.93 -1.86
CA VAL A 73 -0.12 -11.30 -2.04
C VAL A 73 1.02 -11.59 -1.07
N CYS A 74 0.97 -12.76 -0.43
CA CYS A 74 2.03 -13.27 0.43
C CYS A 74 2.18 -14.78 0.19
N GLY A 75 3.21 -15.18 -0.56
CA GLY A 75 3.37 -16.58 -0.98
C GLY A 75 2.13 -17.09 -1.71
N ALA A 76 1.49 -18.13 -1.16
CA ALA A 76 0.26 -18.73 -1.71
C ALA A 76 -1.04 -18.04 -1.26
N ALA A 77 -0.97 -17.08 -0.32
CA ALA A 77 -2.13 -16.34 0.18
C ALA A 77 -2.34 -15.05 -0.63
N SER A 78 -3.60 -14.68 -0.83
CA SER A 78 -3.94 -13.43 -1.53
C SER A 78 -5.29 -12.84 -1.10
N LEU A 79 -5.37 -11.52 -1.06
CA LEU A 79 -6.61 -10.74 -1.05
C LEU A 79 -6.68 -9.93 -2.35
N THR A 80 -7.77 -10.05 -3.11
CA THR A 80 -7.94 -9.31 -4.37
C THR A 80 -9.31 -8.66 -4.44
N LEU A 81 -9.35 -7.37 -4.75
CA LEU A 81 -10.54 -6.58 -5.07
C LEU A 81 -10.51 -6.23 -6.55
N LYS A 82 -11.64 -6.34 -7.24
CA LYS A 82 -11.76 -6.05 -8.68
C LYS A 82 -12.78 -4.94 -8.94
N LYS A 83 -12.66 -4.27 -10.09
CA LYS A 83 -13.60 -3.24 -10.54
C LYS A 83 -15.05 -3.69 -10.69
N ASP A 84 -15.28 -4.98 -10.87
CA ASP A 84 -16.62 -5.58 -10.93
C ASP A 84 -17.27 -5.79 -9.55
N GLY A 85 -16.58 -5.42 -8.47
CA GLY A 85 -17.03 -5.58 -7.09
C GLY A 85 -16.68 -6.92 -6.46
N SER A 86 -16.10 -7.86 -7.21
CA SER A 86 -15.68 -9.16 -6.68
C SER A 86 -14.53 -9.00 -5.68
N ILE A 87 -14.65 -9.69 -4.55
CA ILE A 87 -13.60 -9.82 -3.55
C ILE A 87 -13.22 -11.30 -3.43
N VAL A 88 -11.93 -11.59 -3.53
CA VAL A 88 -11.40 -12.96 -3.46
C VAL A 88 -10.34 -13.03 -2.36
N ILE A 89 -10.55 -13.94 -1.41
CA ILE A 89 -9.62 -14.25 -0.33
C ILE A 89 -9.17 -15.70 -0.50
N LYS A 90 -7.86 -15.93 -0.60
CA LYS A 90 -7.26 -17.27 -0.74
C LYS A 90 -6.16 -17.45 0.30
N GLY A 91 -6.09 -18.65 0.86
CA GLY A 91 -5.07 -19.08 1.79
C GLY A 91 -5.22 -20.58 2.08
N LYS A 92 -4.19 -21.19 2.68
CA LYS A 92 -4.27 -22.58 3.16
C LYS A 92 -5.34 -22.71 4.25
N ASP A 93 -5.27 -21.83 5.24
CA ASP A 93 -6.19 -21.73 6.36
C ASP A 93 -6.71 -20.29 6.42
N ILE A 94 -8.02 -20.11 6.60
CA ILE A 94 -8.66 -18.78 6.78
C ILE A 94 -9.45 -18.82 8.08
N THR A 95 -9.06 -17.99 9.04
CA THR A 95 -9.75 -17.84 10.32
C THR A 95 -10.51 -16.52 10.33
N LEU A 96 -11.82 -16.58 10.59
CA LEU A 96 -12.67 -15.41 10.79
C LEU A 96 -13.15 -15.41 12.24
N ASP A 97 -12.47 -14.65 13.10
CA ASP A 97 -12.79 -14.51 14.51
C ASP A 97 -13.45 -13.15 14.79
N ALA A 98 -14.67 -13.18 15.31
CA ALA A 98 -15.47 -11.99 15.58
C ALA A 98 -16.05 -12.06 17.01
N SER A 99 -15.67 -11.11 17.86
CA SER A 99 -16.18 -11.01 19.23
C SER A 99 -17.65 -10.57 19.31
N GLY A 100 -18.14 -9.90 18.26
CA GLY A 100 -19.53 -9.49 18.11
C GLY A 100 -20.31 -10.46 17.24
N LYS A 101 -20.90 -9.94 16.15
CA LYS A 101 -21.65 -10.74 15.16
C LYS A 101 -20.92 -10.76 13.83
N LEU A 102 -20.90 -11.92 13.18
CA LEU A 102 -20.57 -12.05 11.76
C LEU A 102 -21.87 -12.11 10.95
N ASN A 103 -22.11 -11.15 10.05
CA ASN A 103 -23.27 -11.13 9.18
C ASN A 103 -22.85 -11.50 7.75
N ALA A 104 -23.45 -12.57 7.19
CA ALA A 104 -23.30 -12.95 5.79
C ALA A 104 -24.69 -12.99 5.14
N LYS A 105 -24.96 -12.05 4.22
CA LYS A 105 -26.24 -11.95 3.51
C LYS A 105 -25.97 -11.98 2.01
N ALA A 106 -26.69 -12.82 1.28
CA ALA A 106 -26.68 -12.88 -0.16
C ALA A 106 -28.12 -12.81 -0.67
N SER A 107 -28.34 -12.11 -1.79
CA SER A 107 -29.62 -12.11 -2.50
C SER A 107 -29.80 -13.34 -3.39
N GLY A 108 -28.70 -14.01 -3.75
CA GLY A 108 -28.69 -15.30 -4.41
C GLY A 108 -28.17 -16.40 -3.49
N ASP A 109 -27.62 -17.46 -4.09
CA ASP A 109 -27.16 -18.63 -3.35
C ASP A 109 -25.92 -18.36 -2.51
N THR A 110 -25.91 -18.94 -1.32
CA THR A 110 -24.70 -19.08 -0.50
C THR A 110 -24.25 -20.52 -0.55
N THR A 111 -23.02 -20.77 -1.02
CA THR A 111 -22.43 -22.11 -1.04
C THR A 111 -21.35 -22.23 0.03
N ILE A 112 -21.54 -23.18 0.96
CA ILE A 112 -20.55 -23.53 1.98
C ILE A 112 -20.23 -25.01 1.82
N LYS A 113 -18.96 -25.34 1.56
CA LYS A 113 -18.46 -26.70 1.44
C LYS A 113 -17.39 -26.94 2.50
N GLY A 114 -17.59 -27.93 3.35
CA GLY A 114 -16.62 -28.38 4.33
C GLY A 114 -16.88 -29.84 4.69
N GLY A 115 -15.83 -30.58 5.07
CA GLY A 115 -15.99 -31.97 5.54
C GLY A 115 -16.86 -32.07 6.80
N LYS A 116 -16.91 -31.00 7.60
CA LYS A 116 -17.82 -30.82 8.73
C LYS A 116 -18.20 -29.34 8.83
N ILE A 117 -19.48 -29.05 9.05
CA ILE A 117 -19.99 -27.72 9.38
C ILE A 117 -20.64 -27.84 10.76
N LEU A 118 -20.08 -27.15 11.76
CA LEU A 118 -20.65 -27.09 13.11
C LEU A 118 -21.48 -25.82 13.23
N ASN A 119 -22.70 -25.96 13.77
CA ASN A 119 -23.59 -24.86 14.12
C ASN A 119 -24.18 -25.17 15.51
N ASN A 120 -23.69 -24.49 16.54
CA ASN A 120 -24.07 -24.70 17.94
C ASN A 120 -24.43 -23.38 18.59
#